data_AF-A0A6I9NG27-F1
#
_entry.id   AF-A0A6I9NG27-F1
#
_cell.length_a   1.000
_cell.length_b   1.000
_cell.length_c   1.000
_cell.angle_alpha   90.00
_cell.angle_beta   90.00
_cell.angle_gamma   90.00
#
_symmetry.space_group_name_H-M   'P 1'
#
loop_
_entity.id
_entity.type
_entity.pdbx_description
1 polymer ?
#
loop_
_entity_poly.entity_id
_entity_poly.type
_entity_poly.pdbx_seq_one_letter_code
_entity_poly.pdbx_strand_id
1 'polypeptide(L)'
;MKTIVCTHGGLSILETERKLVSSEVWAKLREYFPKAPEFPQNQEPCQLCLTLEQEEKDNEAVSKMMATEQKNQLLNLFNEKNRPILNKWPEDNDVLYIVPLFFVEEWRKFIRRPTKSSPVSNVGNTLLLCPHGGFMFTYDSLINGDAQQ
;
A
#
# COMPACT_ATOMS: atom_id res chain seq x y z
N MET A 1 -23.93 4.03 16.47
CA MET A 1 -23.96 5.40 17.02
C MET A 1 -22.50 5.85 17.10
N LYS A 2 -22.07 6.81 16.27
CA LYS A 2 -20.69 7.33 16.33
C LYS A 2 -20.57 8.21 17.57
N THR A 3 -19.53 7.99 18.37
CA THR A 3 -19.19 8.78 19.55
C THR A 3 -18.07 9.75 19.20
N ILE A 4 -18.05 10.93 19.83
CA ILE A 4 -16.96 11.90 19.71
C ILE A 4 -15.70 11.45 20.49
N VAL A 5 -15.78 10.31 21.19
CA VAL A 5 -14.68 9.71 21.94
C VAL A 5 -14.06 8.60 21.11
N CYS A 6 -12.74 8.64 20.89
CA CYS A 6 -12.03 7.57 20.20
C CYS A 6 -11.91 6.32 21.09
N THR A 7 -11.41 5.22 20.53
CA THR A 7 -11.16 3.97 21.27
C THR A 7 -10.16 4.10 22.42
N HIS A 8 -9.33 5.16 22.42
CA HIS A 8 -8.40 5.47 23.50
C HIS A 8 -9.05 6.28 24.65
N GLY A 9 -10.33 6.61 24.56
CA GLY A 9 -11.03 7.42 25.55
C GLY A 9 -10.82 8.94 25.43
N GLY A 10 -10.07 9.38 24.42
CA GLY A 10 -9.82 10.80 24.15
C GLY A 10 -10.80 11.40 23.14
N LEU A 11 -10.75 12.72 22.98
CA LEU A 11 -11.53 13.44 21.98
C LEU A 11 -11.10 13.04 20.55
N SER A 12 -12.07 12.73 19.69
CA SER A 12 -11.84 12.36 18.29
C SER A 12 -11.10 13.47 17.53
N ILE A 13 -10.22 13.06 16.59
CA ILE A 13 -9.50 13.95 15.67
C ILE A 13 -10.39 14.46 14.52
N LEU A 14 -11.58 13.87 14.32
CA LEU A 14 -12.49 14.24 13.24
C LEU A 14 -13.27 15.51 13.58
N GLU A 15 -12.70 16.67 13.26
CA GLU A 15 -13.31 17.97 13.57
C GLU A 15 -14.68 18.18 12.92
N THR A 16 -14.87 17.63 11.71
CA THR A 16 -16.15 17.71 10.98
C THR A 16 -17.29 16.97 11.67
N GLU A 17 -16.98 16.06 12.61
CA GLU A 17 -17.96 15.28 13.37
C GLU A 17 -18.30 15.91 14.74
N ARG A 18 -17.72 17.08 15.08
CA ARG A 18 -17.95 17.77 16.36
C ARG A 18 -18.41 19.21 16.14
N LYS A 19 -19.22 19.73 17.08
CA LYS A 19 -19.72 21.11 17.08
C LYS A 19 -19.56 21.72 18.47
N LEU A 20 -18.98 22.92 18.53
CA LEU A 20 -18.96 23.71 19.76
C LEU A 20 -20.34 24.29 20.04
N VAL A 21 -20.73 24.24 21.31
CA VAL A 21 -21.97 24.83 21.82
C VAL A 21 -21.63 25.75 23.00
N SER A 22 -22.50 26.70 23.32
CA SER A 22 -22.32 27.55 24.49
C SER A 22 -22.49 26.75 25.78
N SER A 23 -21.94 27.27 26.89
CA SER A 23 -22.07 26.68 28.21
C SER A 23 -23.53 26.53 28.65
N GLU A 24 -24.40 27.47 28.26
CA GLU A 24 -25.85 27.41 28.55
C GLU A 24 -26.52 26.23 27.85
N VAL A 25 -26.21 26.03 26.56
CA VAL A 25 -26.71 24.90 25.79
C VAL A 25 -26.18 23.58 26.38
N TRP A 26 -24.90 23.53 26.73
CA TRP A 26 -24.32 22.34 27.36
C TRP A 26 -24.95 22.02 28.73
N ALA A 27 -25.23 23.04 29.55
CA ALA A 27 -25.92 22.85 30.81
C ALA A 27 -27.28 22.18 30.64
N LYS A 28 -28.07 22.61 29.63
CA LYS A 28 -29.33 21.96 29.27
C LYS A 28 -29.14 20.54 28.74
N LEU A 29 -28.15 20.31 27.89
CA LEU A 29 -27.84 18.96 27.39
C LEU A 29 -27.50 18.00 28.55
N ARG A 30 -26.77 18.44 29.58
CA ARG A 30 -26.45 17.62 30.75
C ARG A 30 -27.66 17.24 31.60
N GLU A 31 -28.70 18.07 31.66
CA GLU A 31 -29.96 17.73 32.34
C GLU A 31 -30.61 16.49 31.70
N TYR A 32 -30.58 16.38 30.37
CA TYR A 32 -31.14 15.24 29.63
C TYR A 32 -30.17 14.06 29.49
N PHE A 33 -28.86 14.33 29.36
CA PHE A 33 -27.83 13.34 29.06
C PHE A 33 -26.69 13.38 30.10
N PRO A 34 -26.95 12.98 31.37
CA PRO A 34 -25.99 13.14 32.46
C PRO A 34 -24.71 12.30 32.33
N LYS A 35 -24.69 11.30 31.44
CA LYS A 35 -23.52 10.46 31.14
C LYS A 35 -22.76 10.89 29.89
N ALA A 36 -23.15 12.01 29.26
CA ALA A 36 -22.47 12.50 28.07
C ALA A 36 -21.05 12.95 28.42
N PRO A 37 -20.03 12.57 27.63
CA PRO A 37 -18.67 13.03 27.85
C PRO A 37 -18.57 14.54 27.61
N GLU A 38 -17.83 15.24 28.48
CA GLU A 38 -17.63 16.69 28.41
C GLU A 38 -16.21 17.00 27.96
N PHE A 39 -16.09 17.90 26.99
CA PHE A 39 -14.80 18.39 26.50
C PHE A 39 -14.85 19.91 26.37
N PRO A 40 -13.97 20.66 27.05
CA PRO A 40 -13.90 22.11 26.90
C PRO A 40 -13.37 22.50 25.51
N GLN A 41 -13.56 23.76 25.11
CA GLN A 41 -13.14 24.26 23.79
C GLN A 41 -11.64 24.07 23.53
N ASN A 42 -10.81 24.20 24.56
CA ASN A 42 -9.35 24.05 24.48
C ASN A 42 -8.87 22.60 24.69
N GLN A 43 -9.78 21.63 24.69
CA GLN A 43 -9.41 20.23 24.78
C GLN A 43 -8.71 19.80 23.48
N GLU A 44 -7.45 19.42 23.60
CA GLU A 44 -6.71 18.82 22.50
C GLU A 44 -7.33 17.46 22.11
N PRO A 45 -7.36 17.13 20.79
CA PRO A 45 -7.70 15.79 20.33
C PRO A 45 -6.77 14.72 20.92
N CYS A 46 -7.20 13.46 20.83
CA CYS A 46 -6.41 12.32 21.27
C CYS A 46 -5.04 12.31 20.58
N GLN A 47 -3.98 12.49 21.37
CA GLN A 47 -2.61 12.55 20.86
C GLN A 47 -2.18 11.24 20.19
N LEU A 48 -2.60 10.08 20.71
CA LEU A 48 -2.33 8.79 20.07
C LEU A 48 -2.96 8.70 18.67
N CYS A 49 -4.19 9.19 18.51
CA CYS A 49 -4.84 9.22 17.19
C CYS A 49 -4.12 10.18 16.23
N LEU A 50 -3.66 11.34 16.72
CA LEU A 50 -2.89 12.28 15.91
C LEU A 50 -1.55 11.68 15.45
N THR A 51 -0.84 11.00 16.35
CA THR A 51 0.40 10.28 16.00
C THR A 51 0.15 9.21 14.95
N LEU A 52 -0.87 8.37 15.12
CA LEU A 52 -1.20 7.32 14.15
C LEU A 52 -1.58 7.90 12.78
N GLU A 53 -2.36 8.98 12.73
CA GLU A 53 -2.70 9.66 11.47
C GLU A 53 -1.45 10.23 10.78
N GLN A 54 -0.52 10.78 11.55
CA GLN A 54 0.74 11.28 11.01
C GLN A 54 1.62 10.15 10.50
N GLU A 55 1.76 9.05 11.26
CA GLU A 55 2.49 7.85 10.83
C GLU A 55 1.91 7.26 9.54
N GLU A 56 0.58 7.23 9.40
CA GLU A 56 -0.08 6.80 8.15
C GLU A 56 0.30 7.71 6.98
N LYS A 57 0.22 9.03 7.16
CA LYS A 57 0.62 10.02 6.13
C LYS A 57 2.09 9.87 5.73
N ASP A 58 2.97 9.67 6.70
CA ASP A 58 4.41 9.49 6.46
C ASP A 58 4.68 8.18 5.70
N ASN A 59 4.04 7.08 6.10
CA ASN A 59 4.14 5.80 5.41
C ASN A 59 3.60 5.87 3.97
N GLU A 60 2.51 6.60 3.73
CA GLU A 60 2.01 6.86 2.39
C GLU A 60 3.01 7.65 1.54
N ALA A 61 3.65 8.67 2.12
CA ALA A 61 4.64 9.50 1.43
C ALA A 61 5.86 8.66 1.02
N VAL A 62 6.39 7.83 1.93
CA VAL A 62 7.48 6.89 1.64
C VAL A 62 7.08 5.93 0.52
N SER A 63 5.88 5.34 0.59
CA SER A 63 5.40 4.41 -0.43
C SER A 63 5.26 5.06 -1.81
N LYS A 64 4.76 6.30 -1.88
CA LYS A 64 4.68 7.10 -3.12
C LYS A 64 6.08 7.41 -3.69
N MET A 65 7.04 7.74 -2.83
CA MET A 65 8.43 7.99 -3.24
C MET A 65 9.06 6.72 -3.82
N MET A 66 8.96 5.58 -3.12
CA MET A 66 9.49 4.29 -3.60
C MET A 66 8.88 3.90 -4.95
N ALA A 67 7.57 4.02 -5.11
CA ALA A 67 6.90 3.69 -6.36
C ALA A 67 7.34 4.60 -7.52
N THR A 68 7.51 5.89 -7.26
CA THR A 68 8.00 6.84 -8.27
C THR A 68 9.42 6.50 -8.70
N GLU A 69 10.30 6.24 -7.73
CA GLU A 69 11.69 5.89 -8.00
C GLU A 69 11.81 4.62 -8.84
N GLN A 70 11.14 3.55 -8.42
CA GLN A 70 11.15 2.28 -9.16
C GLN A 70 10.54 2.43 -10.56
N LYS A 71 9.45 3.21 -10.71
CA LYS A 71 8.84 3.45 -12.03
C LYS A 71 9.80 4.16 -12.97
N ASN A 72 10.55 5.15 -12.47
CA ASN A 72 11.52 5.90 -13.25
C ASN A 72 12.68 5.00 -13.70
N GLN A 73 13.19 4.15 -12.80
CA GLN A 73 14.27 3.21 -13.11
C GLN A 73 13.83 2.07 -14.03
N LEU A 74 12.57 1.62 -13.94
CA LEU A 74 12.05 0.42 -14.62
C LEU A 74 10.91 0.75 -15.59
N LEU A 75 10.96 1.91 -16.25
CA LEU A 75 9.87 2.41 -17.09
C LEU A 75 9.49 1.46 -18.25
N ASN A 76 10.49 0.79 -18.85
CA ASN A 76 10.25 -0.17 -19.92
C ASN A 76 9.54 -1.43 -19.41
N LEU A 77 9.92 -1.92 -18.23
CA LEU A 77 9.23 -3.03 -17.56
C LEU A 77 7.80 -2.64 -17.18
N PHE A 78 7.58 -1.40 -16.72
CA PHE A 78 6.24 -0.90 -16.39
C PHE A 78 5.33 -0.82 -17.64
N ASN A 79 5.87 -0.37 -18.77
CA ASN A 79 5.13 -0.14 -20.01
C ASN A 79 5.12 -1.33 -20.98
N GLU A 80 5.72 -2.47 -20.63
CA GLU A 80 5.88 -3.63 -21.52
C GLU A 80 6.62 -3.32 -22.83
N LYS A 81 7.58 -2.39 -22.76
CA LYS A 81 8.38 -1.99 -23.91
C LYS A 81 9.72 -2.70 -23.91
N ASN A 82 10.30 -2.88 -25.11
CA ASN A 82 11.63 -3.43 -25.31
C ASN A 82 11.82 -4.85 -24.72
N ARG A 83 10.76 -5.67 -24.69
CA ARG A 83 10.87 -7.08 -24.33
C ARG A 83 11.77 -7.78 -25.36
N PRO A 84 12.88 -8.41 -24.95
CA PRO A 84 13.70 -9.19 -25.87
C PRO A 84 12.87 -10.30 -26.50
N ILE A 85 12.96 -10.45 -27.83
CA ILE A 85 12.30 -11.53 -28.56
C ILE A 85 13.39 -12.55 -28.91
N LEU A 86 13.21 -13.80 -28.47
CA LEU A 86 14.19 -14.88 -28.63
C LEU A 86 14.26 -15.47 -30.06
N ASN A 87 13.92 -14.68 -31.09
CA ASN A 87 13.84 -15.16 -32.48
C ASN A 87 15.18 -15.72 -33.01
N LYS A 88 16.29 -15.32 -32.40
CA LYS A 88 17.60 -15.95 -32.49
C LYS A 88 18.12 -15.96 -31.06
N TRP A 89 18.69 -17.08 -30.62
CA TRP A 89 19.33 -17.15 -29.31
C TRP A 89 20.27 -15.94 -29.15
N PRO A 90 20.27 -15.25 -27.99
CA PRO A 90 21.22 -14.16 -27.78
C PRO A 90 22.62 -14.60 -28.16
N GLU A 91 23.39 -13.69 -28.79
CA GLU A 91 24.82 -13.96 -29.03
C GLU A 91 25.48 -14.30 -27.68
N ASP A 92 26.61 -15.03 -27.67
CA ASP A 92 27.25 -15.59 -26.45
C ASP A 92 27.50 -14.58 -25.29
N ASN A 93 27.24 -13.28 -25.50
CA ASN A 93 27.36 -12.22 -24.51
C ASN A 93 26.04 -11.66 -23.94
N ASP A 94 24.84 -11.99 -24.44
CA ASP A 94 23.61 -11.46 -23.81
C ASP A 94 23.10 -12.37 -22.69
N VAL A 95 23.21 -11.88 -21.45
CA VAL A 95 22.64 -12.53 -20.27
C VAL A 95 21.23 -12.01 -20.04
N LEU A 96 20.24 -12.91 -20.16
CA LEU A 96 18.85 -12.62 -19.85
C LEU A 96 18.49 -13.15 -18.46
N TYR A 97 17.56 -12.46 -17.79
CA TYR A 97 17.05 -12.83 -16.47
C TYR A 97 15.56 -13.11 -16.52
N ILE A 98 15.13 -14.14 -15.81
CA ILE A 98 13.73 -14.52 -15.70
C ILE A 98 13.20 -14.09 -14.33
N VAL A 99 12.01 -13.52 -14.34
CA VAL A 99 11.24 -13.17 -13.13
C VAL A 99 9.82 -13.72 -13.27
N PRO A 100 9.15 -14.13 -12.16
CA PRO A 100 7.78 -14.60 -12.21
C PRO A 100 6.85 -13.50 -12.74
N LEU A 101 5.87 -13.88 -13.57
CA LEU A 101 4.87 -12.93 -14.08
C LEU A 101 4.10 -12.27 -12.93
N PHE A 102 3.67 -13.07 -11.95
CA PHE A 102 2.98 -12.58 -10.76
C PHE A 102 3.77 -11.49 -10.00
N PHE A 103 5.11 -11.60 -9.93
CA PHE A 103 5.95 -10.56 -9.35
C PHE A 103 5.80 -9.24 -10.11
N VAL A 104 5.87 -9.29 -11.45
CA VAL A 104 5.74 -8.10 -12.29
C VAL A 104 4.35 -7.47 -12.17
N GLU A 105 3.31 -8.29 -12.05
CA GLU A 105 1.93 -7.84 -11.88
C GLU A 105 1.70 -7.13 -10.55
N GLU A 106 2.08 -7.74 -9.43
CA GLU A 106 1.96 -7.12 -8.10
C GLU A 106 2.87 -5.89 -7.98
N TRP A 107 4.06 -5.92 -8.59
CA TRP A 107 4.92 -4.76 -8.67
C TRP A 107 4.23 -3.61 -9.40
N ARG A 108 3.65 -3.83 -10.59
CA ARG A 108 2.91 -2.77 -11.31
C ARG A 108 1.70 -2.27 -10.55
N LYS A 109 1.00 -3.14 -9.83
CA LYS A 109 -0.14 -2.77 -8.98
C LYS A 109 0.31 -1.82 -7.87
N PHE A 110 1.43 -2.13 -7.20
CA PHE A 110 2.08 -1.22 -6.26
C PHE A 110 2.44 0.12 -6.91
N ILE A 111 3.11 0.11 -8.06
CA ILE A 111 3.49 1.34 -8.78
C ILE A 111 2.26 2.21 -9.12
N ARG A 112 1.13 1.60 -9.51
CA ARG A 112 -0.11 2.32 -9.83
C ARG A 112 -0.87 2.81 -8.60
N ARG A 113 -0.78 2.11 -7.47
CA ARG A 113 -1.54 2.38 -6.25
C ARG A 113 -0.66 2.21 -5.00
N PRO A 114 0.35 3.06 -4.80
CA PRO A 114 1.36 2.88 -3.75
C PRO A 114 0.81 2.91 -2.32
N THR A 115 -0.36 3.50 -2.10
CA THR A 115 -1.00 3.56 -0.78
C THR A 115 -2.07 2.49 -0.56
N LYS A 116 -2.39 1.68 -1.59
CA LYS A 116 -3.44 0.64 -1.51
C LYS A 116 -2.91 -0.77 -1.75
N SER A 117 -1.61 -0.90 -2.00
CA SER A 117 -0.94 -2.18 -2.21
C SER A 117 0.40 -2.14 -1.52
N SER A 118 0.82 -3.29 -1.00
CA SER A 118 2.13 -3.43 -0.37
C SER A 118 3.25 -3.34 -1.40
N PRO A 119 4.40 -2.74 -1.05
CA PRO A 119 5.58 -2.83 -1.89
C PRO A 119 6.00 -4.29 -2.03
N VAL A 120 6.37 -4.69 -3.24
CA VAL A 120 6.93 -6.03 -3.46
C VAL A 120 8.37 -6.00 -2.94
N SER A 121 8.62 -6.79 -1.89
CA SER A 121 9.90 -6.79 -1.16
C SER A 121 10.88 -7.86 -1.64
N ASN A 122 10.43 -8.83 -2.44
CA ASN A 122 11.26 -9.93 -2.93
C ASN A 122 10.82 -10.40 -4.32
N VAL A 123 11.80 -10.78 -5.15
CA VAL A 123 11.59 -11.51 -6.40
C VAL A 123 11.60 -13.01 -6.09
N GLY A 124 10.42 -13.55 -5.75
CA GLY A 124 10.26 -14.96 -5.36
C GLY A 124 10.39 -15.94 -6.53
N ASN A 125 11.62 -16.23 -6.97
CA ASN A 125 11.88 -17.14 -8.09
C ASN A 125 11.60 -18.62 -7.78
N THR A 126 11.31 -18.98 -6.54
CA THR A 126 11.06 -20.37 -6.12
C THR A 126 9.92 -21.03 -6.88
N LEU A 127 8.93 -20.26 -7.34
CA LEU A 127 7.84 -20.76 -8.19
C LEU A 127 8.29 -21.24 -9.56
N LEU A 128 9.48 -20.85 -9.99
CA LEU A 128 10.06 -21.24 -11.27
C LEU A 128 11.01 -22.44 -11.15
N LEU A 129 11.29 -22.88 -9.92
CA LEU A 129 12.26 -23.92 -9.62
C LEU A 129 11.56 -25.18 -9.15
N CYS A 130 12.09 -26.33 -9.57
CA CYS A 130 11.68 -27.61 -9.01
C CYS A 130 12.27 -27.76 -7.60
N PRO A 131 11.82 -28.75 -6.81
CA PRO A 131 12.38 -28.99 -5.47
C PRO A 131 13.90 -29.23 -5.43
N HIS A 132 14.50 -29.56 -6.58
CA HIS A 132 15.94 -29.77 -6.73
C HIS A 132 16.71 -28.51 -7.14
N GLY A 133 16.04 -27.36 -7.28
CA GLY A 133 16.66 -26.07 -7.65
C GLY A 133 16.90 -25.88 -9.15
N GLY A 134 16.44 -26.81 -9.99
CA GLY A 134 16.47 -26.67 -11.44
C GLY A 134 15.29 -25.85 -11.97
N PHE A 135 15.49 -25.15 -13.07
CA PHE A 135 14.44 -24.36 -13.71
C PHE A 135 13.38 -25.29 -14.35
N MET A 136 12.10 -25.06 -14.08
CA MET A 136 11.01 -25.96 -14.49
C MET A 136 10.53 -25.78 -15.93
N PHE A 137 10.92 -24.69 -16.60
CA PHE A 137 10.44 -24.37 -17.94
C PHE A 137 11.59 -24.49 -18.94
N THR A 138 11.41 -25.24 -20.03
CA THR A 138 12.41 -25.27 -21.10
C THR A 138 12.23 -24.06 -22.01
N TYR A 139 13.22 -23.80 -22.87
CA TYR A 139 13.09 -22.83 -23.95
C TYR A 139 11.79 -23.06 -24.76
N ASP A 140 11.50 -24.32 -25.10
CA ASP A 140 10.29 -24.70 -25.83
C ASP A 140 9.00 -24.36 -25.05
N SER A 141 8.98 -24.57 -23.73
CA SER A 141 7.84 -24.20 -22.88
C SER A 141 7.63 -22.68 -22.81
N LEU A 142 8.71 -21.89 -22.86
CA LEU A 142 8.65 -20.42 -22.79
C LEU A 142 8.16 -19.77 -24.08
N ILE A 143 8.47 -20.35 -25.25
CA ILE A 143 8.04 -19.82 -26.56
C ILE A 143 6.62 -20.27 -26.94
N ASN A 144 6.17 -21.42 -26.44
CA ASN A 144 4.85 -21.99 -26.80
C ASN A 144 3.71 -21.58 -25.85
N GLY A 145 3.99 -20.85 -24.78
CA GLY A 145 2.97 -20.26 -23.91
C GLY A 145 2.36 -21.19 -22.86
N ASP A 146 2.98 -22.34 -22.57
CA ASP A 146 2.49 -23.29 -21.56
C ASP A 146 2.57 -22.77 -20.11
N ALA A 147 3.08 -21.56 -19.90
CA ALA A 147 3.13 -20.88 -18.59
C ALA A 147 1.78 -20.30 -18.11
N GLN A 148 0.65 -20.71 -18.72
CA GLN A 148 -0.70 -20.24 -18.38
C GLN A 148 -1.60 -21.29 -17.68
N GLN A 149 -1.03 -22.38 -17.14
CA GLN A 149 -1.80 -23.33 -16.32
C GLN A 149 -1.54 -23.17 -14.82
#